data_AF-A0A1F5AVM4-F1
#
_entry.id   AF-A0A1F5AVM4-F1
#
_cell.length_a   1.000
_cell.length_b   1.000
_cell.length_c   1.000
_cell.angle_alpha   90.00
_cell.angle_beta   90.00
_cell.angle_gamma   90.00
#
_symmetry.space_group_name_H-M   'P 1'
#
loop_
_entity.id
_entity.type
_entity.pdbx_description
1 polymer ?
#
loop_
_entity_poly.entity_id
_entity_poly.type
_entity_poly.pdbx_seq_one_letter_code
_entity_poly.pdbx_strand_id
1 'polypeptide(L)'
;MDAIPGRFLIVGAGVTGCEMAFIFRSLGSEVIVVEKAARALLGQDHDVAALITREFKKRGIRFLAETGFERVETTPEGRVRASLSSGETIEVDRIMVGVGRRPNTDALNPPAAGITPGPRGELQVNEHMQTSVPGIYAAGDVLARFMLSSMAVVEARIAVENALGMSVKMDYTCAPWGIYTDPEVGSVGFTEDWALAGGGEVVIGRCGYSDLVRSCLDANVTGFFKLIFDRGTRRLVGAHVAGQDAAEIIHFAALAVKLGARAEDIKDMVYNHPTVSEGFGKAAADALEKFK
;
A
#
# COMPACT_ATOMS: atom_id res chain seq x y z
N MET A 1 15.01 -3.97 21.02
CA MET A 1 13.94 -3.47 21.90
C MET A 1 13.51 -4.65 22.71
N ASP A 2 13.69 -4.59 24.02
CA ASP A 2 13.74 -5.81 24.85
C ASP A 2 12.42 -6.08 25.59
N ALA A 3 11.44 -5.18 25.44
CA ALA A 3 10.11 -5.27 26.02
C ALA A 3 9.08 -4.49 25.17
N ILE A 4 7.79 -4.83 25.32
CA ILE A 4 6.66 -4.12 24.71
C ILE A 4 6.46 -2.80 25.47
N PRO A 5 6.44 -1.62 24.80
CA PRO A 5 6.19 -0.34 25.45
C PRO A 5 4.76 -0.26 26.00
N GLY A 6 4.57 0.31 27.19
CA GLY A 6 3.24 0.55 27.74
C GLY A 6 2.50 1.61 26.92
N ARG A 7 3.19 2.71 26.57
CA ARG A 7 2.72 3.76 25.65
C ARG A 7 3.67 3.93 24.48
N PHE A 8 3.14 3.89 23.26
CA PHE A 8 3.92 3.93 22.04
C PHE A 8 3.40 4.99 21.07
N LEU A 9 4.25 5.96 20.75
CA LEU A 9 3.95 6.98 19.74
C LEU A 9 4.56 6.59 18.40
N ILE A 10 3.76 6.59 17.36
CA ILE A 10 4.18 6.36 15.98
C ILE A 10 4.00 7.67 15.21
N VAL A 11 5.08 8.18 14.64
CA VAL A 11 5.08 9.39 13.81
C VAL A 11 5.08 8.96 12.34
N GLY A 12 3.99 9.23 11.64
CA GLY A 12 3.71 8.80 10.27
C GLY A 12 2.72 7.64 10.22
N ALA A 13 1.65 7.81 9.45
CA ALA A 13 0.61 6.82 9.19
C ALA A 13 0.71 6.25 7.75
N GLY A 14 1.95 6.07 7.27
CA GLY A 14 2.22 5.24 6.09
C GLY A 14 2.06 3.75 6.40
N VAL A 15 2.38 2.88 5.44
CA VAL A 15 2.24 1.41 5.53
C VAL A 15 2.84 0.87 6.84
N THR A 16 4.15 1.08 7.05
CA THR A 16 4.85 0.59 8.24
C THR A 16 4.28 1.17 9.53
N GLY A 17 3.89 2.45 9.53
CA GLY A 17 3.30 3.08 10.71
C GLY A 17 1.97 2.43 11.10
N CYS A 18 1.13 2.10 10.11
CA CYS A 18 -0.14 1.42 10.34
C CYS A 18 0.08 -0.02 10.83
N GLU A 19 0.94 -0.80 10.17
CA GLU A 19 1.25 -2.18 10.59
C GLU A 19 1.74 -2.22 12.04
N MET A 20 2.70 -1.36 12.39
CA MET A 20 3.20 -1.28 13.76
C MET A 20 2.12 -0.83 14.75
N ALA A 21 1.21 0.06 14.34
CA ALA A 21 0.11 0.46 15.20
C ALA A 21 -0.80 -0.71 15.57
N PHE A 22 -1.18 -1.56 14.59
CA PHE A 22 -2.00 -2.75 14.86
C PHE A 22 -1.23 -3.80 15.67
N ILE A 23 0.04 -4.06 15.35
CA ILE A 23 0.87 -5.03 16.06
C ILE A 23 0.99 -4.64 17.53
N PHE A 24 1.48 -3.43 17.82
CA PHE A 24 1.71 -3.00 19.20
C PHE A 24 0.41 -2.84 19.98
N ARG A 25 -0.69 -2.44 19.32
CA ARG A 25 -1.99 -2.42 19.98
C ARG A 25 -2.44 -3.82 20.38
N SER A 26 -2.27 -4.80 19.50
CA SER A 26 -2.65 -6.20 19.76
C SER A 26 -1.78 -6.83 20.86
N LEU A 27 -0.53 -6.37 21.00
CA LEU A 27 0.39 -6.74 22.08
C LEU A 27 0.13 -6.02 23.41
N GLY A 28 -0.84 -5.10 23.46
CA GLY A 28 -1.30 -4.44 24.68
C GLY A 28 -0.83 -3.00 24.90
N SER A 29 -0.06 -2.41 23.98
CA SER A 29 0.35 -1.01 24.09
C SER A 29 -0.84 -0.05 23.96
N GLU A 30 -0.78 1.07 24.67
CA GLU A 30 -1.51 2.28 24.31
C GLU A 30 -0.79 2.93 23.12
N VAL A 31 -1.41 2.84 21.94
CA VAL A 31 -0.81 3.32 20.69
C VAL A 31 -1.41 4.66 20.29
N ILE A 32 -0.53 5.60 19.97
CA ILE A 32 -0.86 6.91 19.42
C ILE A 32 -0.17 7.02 18.08
N VAL A 33 -0.91 7.38 17.03
CA VAL A 33 -0.39 7.60 15.69
C VAL A 33 -0.59 9.07 15.33
N VAL A 34 0.48 9.76 14.96
CA VAL A 34 0.48 11.16 14.52
C VAL A 34 0.78 11.21 13.03
N GLU A 35 -0.06 11.92 12.27
CA GLU A 35 0.10 12.10 10.83
C GLU A 35 -0.19 13.55 10.45
N LYS A 36 0.64 14.11 9.57
CA LYS A 36 0.47 15.46 9.04
C LYS A 36 -0.65 15.53 8.00
N ALA A 37 -0.91 14.44 7.28
CA ALA A 37 -2.02 14.32 6.37
C ALA A 37 -3.37 14.17 7.12
N ALA A 38 -4.46 14.43 6.40
CA ALA A 38 -5.82 14.26 6.91
C ALA A 38 -6.25 12.79 7.09
N ARG A 39 -5.52 11.84 6.48
CA ARG A 39 -5.85 10.41 6.49
C ARG A 39 -4.59 9.55 6.55
N ALA A 40 -4.72 8.37 7.15
CA ALA A 40 -3.72 7.32 7.05
C ALA A 40 -3.62 6.79 5.61
N LEU A 41 -2.48 6.15 5.28
CA LEU A 41 -2.27 5.50 3.98
C LEU A 41 -2.59 6.42 2.78
N LEU A 42 -2.09 7.66 2.79
CA LEU A 42 -2.44 8.71 1.82
C LEU A 42 -2.38 8.27 0.34
N GLY A 43 -1.43 7.39 -0.01
CA GLY A 43 -1.23 6.85 -1.37
C GLY A 43 -2.11 5.65 -1.74
N GLN A 44 -2.94 5.14 -0.83
CA GLN A 44 -3.93 4.08 -1.11
C GLN A 44 -5.27 4.70 -1.52
N ASP A 45 -6.16 3.85 -2.03
CA ASP A 45 -7.53 4.25 -2.35
C ASP A 45 -8.26 4.82 -1.11
N HIS A 46 -9.10 5.82 -1.33
CA HIS A 46 -9.82 6.53 -0.27
C HIS A 46 -10.59 5.56 0.66
N ASP A 47 -11.25 4.55 0.09
CA ASP A 47 -12.08 3.62 0.86
C ASP A 47 -11.23 2.73 1.78
N VAL A 48 -10.01 2.39 1.34
CA VAL A 48 -9.02 1.66 2.15
C VAL A 48 -8.55 2.52 3.32
N ALA A 49 -8.14 3.76 3.05
CA ALA A 49 -7.69 4.70 4.08
C ALA A 49 -8.78 4.95 5.15
N ALA A 50 -10.03 5.10 4.70
CA ALA A 50 -11.18 5.30 5.58
C ALA A 50 -11.45 4.07 6.46
N LEU A 51 -11.38 2.87 5.90
CA LEU A 51 -11.51 1.62 6.64
C LEU A 51 -10.43 1.50 7.73
N ILE A 52 -9.15 1.64 7.37
CA ILE A 52 -8.06 1.51 8.33
C ILE A 52 -8.17 2.54 9.46
N THR A 53 -8.53 3.79 9.13
CA THR A 53 -8.74 4.85 10.13
C THR A 53 -9.90 4.52 11.08
N ARG A 54 -10.96 3.88 10.58
CA ARG A 54 -12.07 3.43 11.43
C ARG A 54 -11.63 2.28 12.34
N GLU A 55 -10.86 1.34 11.84
CA GLU A 55 -10.39 0.19 12.62
C GLU A 55 -9.36 0.60 13.69
N PHE A 56 -8.56 1.66 13.46
CA PHE A 56 -7.80 2.31 14.53
C PHE A 56 -8.70 2.71 15.71
N LYS A 57 -9.77 3.48 15.42
CA LYS A 57 -10.70 3.95 16.47
C LYS A 57 -11.36 2.79 17.19
N LYS A 58 -11.84 1.77 16.46
CA LYS A 58 -12.49 0.59 17.03
C LYS A 58 -11.57 -0.18 17.99
N ARG A 59 -10.26 -0.21 17.70
CA ARG A 59 -9.26 -0.88 18.55
C ARG A 59 -8.71 0.01 19.67
N GLY A 60 -9.09 1.28 19.74
CA GLY A 60 -8.56 2.22 20.73
C GLY A 60 -7.15 2.74 20.40
N ILE A 61 -6.76 2.70 19.12
CA ILE A 61 -5.56 3.39 18.63
C ILE A 61 -5.94 4.86 18.46
N ARG A 62 -5.23 5.76 19.16
CA ARG A 62 -5.47 7.20 19.07
C ARG A 62 -4.81 7.76 17.81
N PHE A 63 -5.61 8.12 16.82
CA PHE A 63 -5.12 8.72 15.57
C PHE A 63 -5.27 10.24 15.60
N LEU A 64 -4.14 10.95 15.48
CA LEU A 64 -4.03 12.41 15.42
C LEU A 64 -3.63 12.81 13.99
N ALA A 65 -4.64 13.02 13.15
CA ALA A 65 -4.47 13.53 11.79
C ALA A 65 -4.17 15.04 11.81
N GLU A 66 -3.68 15.56 10.68
CA GLU A 66 -3.35 16.99 10.49
C GLU A 66 -2.46 17.57 11.60
N THR A 67 -1.64 16.71 12.20
CA THR A 67 -0.83 17.04 13.36
C THR A 67 0.63 16.71 13.06
N GLY A 68 1.48 17.72 13.21
CA GLY A 68 2.93 17.59 13.07
C GLY A 68 3.60 17.16 14.37
N PHE A 69 4.71 16.46 14.22
CA PHE A 69 5.68 16.25 15.30
C PHE A 69 6.74 17.35 15.23
N GLU A 70 6.97 18.05 16.35
CA GLU A 70 7.87 19.22 16.37
C GLU A 70 9.14 18.97 17.17
N ARG A 71 9.01 18.40 18.37
CA ARG A 71 10.13 18.26 19.30
C ARG A 71 10.05 16.97 20.08
N VAL A 72 11.21 16.41 20.38
CA VAL A 72 11.39 15.24 21.24
C VAL A 72 12.42 15.53 22.32
N GLU A 73 12.10 15.16 23.54
CA GLU A 73 12.99 15.27 24.68
C GLU A 73 12.97 14.00 25.50
N THR A 74 14.10 13.64 26.10
CA THR A 74 14.14 12.58 27.11
C THR A 74 13.89 13.22 28.47
N THR A 75 12.90 12.69 29.18
CA THR A 75 12.56 13.12 30.55
C THR A 75 13.61 12.60 31.55
N PRO A 76 13.76 13.23 32.73
CA PRO A 76 14.63 12.73 33.80
C PRO A 76 14.35 11.28 34.21
N GLU A 77 13.10 10.83 34.07
CA GLU A 77 12.64 9.48 34.36
C GLU A 77 12.91 8.48 33.22
N GLY A 78 13.59 8.91 32.15
CA GLY A 78 13.97 8.06 31.02
C GLY A 78 12.84 7.77 30.01
N ARG A 79 11.70 8.44 30.15
CA ARG A 79 10.60 8.44 29.16
C ARG A 79 10.84 9.47 28.06
N VAL A 80 10.06 9.39 26.99
CA VAL A 80 10.15 10.33 25.86
C VAL A 80 8.95 11.28 25.88
N ARG A 81 9.23 12.58 25.87
CA ARG A 81 8.24 13.66 25.75
C ARG A 81 8.24 14.19 24.32
N ALA A 82 7.08 14.11 23.66
CA ALA A 82 6.86 14.58 22.31
C ALA A 82 5.96 15.83 22.30
N SER A 83 6.40 16.91 21.68
CA SER A 83 5.58 18.11 21.42
C SER A 83 5.04 18.07 20.00
N LEU A 84 3.73 18.30 19.88
CA LEU A 84 2.99 18.27 18.62
C LEU A 84 2.61 19.68 18.17
N SER A 85 2.37 19.86 16.87
CA SER A 85 1.98 21.16 16.29
C SER A 85 0.61 21.64 16.73
N SER A 86 -0.19 20.77 17.36
CA SER A 86 -1.45 21.15 18.01
C SER A 86 -1.24 21.87 19.34
N GLY A 87 0.00 21.94 19.84
CA GLY A 87 0.34 22.38 21.19
C GLY A 87 0.24 21.27 22.25
N GLU A 88 -0.27 20.09 21.88
CA GLU A 88 -0.32 18.94 22.78
C GLU A 88 1.09 18.38 23.05
N THR A 89 1.34 17.98 24.29
CA THR A 89 2.54 17.24 24.68
C THR A 89 2.19 15.85 25.16
N ILE A 90 2.86 14.83 24.62
CA ILE A 90 2.60 13.42 24.89
C ILE A 90 3.85 12.78 25.48
N GLU A 91 3.73 12.19 26.66
CA GLU A 91 4.79 11.36 27.26
C GLU A 91 4.54 9.87 27.00
N VAL A 92 5.51 9.24 26.35
CA VAL A 92 5.46 7.83 25.97
C VAL A 92 6.75 7.12 26.37
N ASP A 93 6.70 5.80 26.34
CA ASP A 93 7.87 5.00 26.68
C ASP A 93 8.80 4.87 25.48
N ARG A 94 8.24 4.80 24.26
CA ARG A 94 8.99 4.74 23.00
C ARG A 94 8.31 5.55 21.90
N ILE A 95 9.13 6.03 20.96
CA ILE A 95 8.68 6.66 19.72
C ILE A 95 9.25 5.86 18.55
N MET A 96 8.42 5.63 17.54
CA MET A 96 8.85 5.18 16.21
C MET A 96 8.60 6.29 15.20
N VAL A 97 9.63 6.58 14.39
CA VAL A 97 9.54 7.56 13.30
C VAL A 97 9.47 6.81 11.97
N GLY A 98 8.28 6.79 11.37
CA GLY A 98 7.95 6.08 10.13
C GLY A 98 7.52 7.04 9.02
N VAL A 99 8.27 8.13 8.80
CA VAL A 99 7.91 9.23 7.88
C VAL A 99 8.36 9.02 6.43
N GLY A 100 8.76 7.81 6.07
CA GLY A 100 9.18 7.45 4.72
C GLY A 100 10.59 6.86 4.65
N ARG A 101 11.05 6.64 3.41
CA ARG A 101 12.35 6.03 3.09
C ARG A 101 13.04 6.89 2.03
N ARG A 102 14.37 6.83 2.00
CA ARG A 102 15.21 7.51 1.01
C ARG A 102 16.17 6.52 0.35
N PRO A 103 16.44 6.63 -0.96
CA PRO A 103 17.53 5.91 -1.62
C PRO A 103 18.86 6.07 -0.89
N ASN A 104 19.62 4.99 -0.78
CA ASN A 104 20.97 5.01 -0.23
C ASN A 104 22.02 4.99 -1.36
N THR A 105 22.21 6.13 -2.01
CA THR A 105 23.11 6.25 -3.18
C THR A 105 24.40 7.02 -2.89
N ASP A 106 24.50 7.70 -1.75
CA ASP A 106 25.60 8.63 -1.46
C ASP A 106 26.96 7.91 -1.49
N ALA A 107 27.05 6.72 -0.87
CA ALA A 107 28.27 5.91 -0.84
C ALA A 107 28.65 5.30 -2.20
N LEU A 108 27.73 5.25 -3.18
CA LEU A 108 28.01 4.71 -4.52
C LEU A 108 28.75 5.70 -5.42
N ASN A 109 28.75 7.00 -5.07
CA ASN A 109 29.26 8.09 -5.90
C ASN A 109 28.83 7.98 -7.39
N PRO A 110 27.51 7.99 -7.70
CA PRO A 110 27.03 7.87 -9.08
C PRO A 110 27.65 8.88 -10.07
N PRO A 111 27.98 10.14 -9.67
CA PRO A 111 28.66 11.07 -10.57
C PRO A 111 30.01 10.57 -11.10
N ALA A 112 30.76 9.76 -10.34
CA ALA A 112 32.00 9.16 -10.84
C ALA A 112 31.78 8.16 -11.98
N ALA A 113 30.57 7.60 -12.09
CA ALA A 113 30.14 6.75 -13.20
C ALA A 113 29.42 7.52 -14.32
N GLY A 114 29.32 8.86 -14.22
CA GLY A 114 28.59 9.70 -15.19
C GLY A 114 27.07 9.70 -14.99
N ILE A 115 26.58 9.28 -13.83
CA ILE A 115 25.15 9.24 -13.50
C ILE A 115 24.83 10.37 -12.52
N THR A 116 23.85 11.20 -12.87
CA THR A 116 23.35 12.26 -11.98
C THR A 116 22.12 11.76 -11.22
N PRO A 117 22.19 11.62 -9.87
CA PRO A 117 21.02 11.26 -9.07
C PRO A 117 19.93 12.35 -9.12
N GLY A 118 18.68 11.94 -8.94
CA GLY A 118 17.55 12.83 -8.81
C GLY A 118 17.53 13.61 -7.48
N PRO A 119 16.53 14.50 -7.29
CA PRO A 119 16.43 15.37 -6.11
C PRO A 119 16.35 14.64 -4.76
N ARG A 120 15.87 13.39 -4.74
CA ARG A 120 15.78 12.55 -3.55
C ARG A 120 17.00 11.63 -3.39
N GLY A 121 17.96 11.70 -4.31
CA GLY A 121 19.08 10.77 -4.44
C GLY A 121 18.70 9.53 -5.26
N GLU A 122 17.58 9.53 -5.97
CA GLU A 122 17.17 8.36 -6.75
C GLU A 122 17.98 8.19 -8.03
N LEU A 123 18.25 6.95 -8.43
CA LEU A 123 18.79 6.64 -9.74
C LEU A 123 17.65 6.58 -10.76
N GLN A 124 17.84 7.22 -11.91
CA GLN A 124 16.88 7.20 -13.00
C GLN A 124 17.23 6.07 -13.97
N VAL A 125 16.20 5.36 -14.42
CA VAL A 125 16.32 4.27 -15.40
C VAL A 125 15.22 4.34 -16.44
N ASN A 126 15.48 3.82 -17.64
CA ASN A 126 14.49 3.62 -18.67
C ASN A 126 13.61 2.36 -18.40
N GLU A 127 12.72 2.03 -19.32
CA GLU A 127 11.85 0.84 -19.22
C GLU A 127 12.59 -0.51 -19.19
N HIS A 128 13.88 -0.51 -19.56
CA HIS A 128 14.79 -1.66 -19.52
C HIS A 128 15.66 -1.70 -18.26
N MET A 129 15.36 -0.87 -17.26
CA MET A 129 16.12 -0.71 -16.01
C MET A 129 17.57 -0.18 -16.21
N GLN A 130 17.87 0.37 -17.39
CA GLN A 130 19.18 0.93 -17.72
C GLN A 130 19.23 2.42 -17.38
N THR A 131 20.33 2.86 -16.78
CA THR A 131 20.59 4.27 -16.46
C THR A 131 20.90 5.09 -17.72
N SER A 132 21.22 6.37 -17.57
CA SER A 132 21.71 7.21 -18.67
C SER A 132 23.05 6.75 -19.25
N VAL A 133 23.80 5.90 -18.53
CA VAL A 133 25.10 5.39 -18.95
C VAL A 133 24.93 3.96 -19.47
N PRO A 134 25.25 3.69 -20.75
CA PRO A 134 25.13 2.35 -21.32
C PRO A 134 25.92 1.32 -20.52
N GLY A 135 25.30 0.17 -20.28
CA GLY A 135 25.88 -0.93 -19.50
C GLY A 135 25.72 -0.79 -17.98
N ILE A 136 25.20 0.33 -17.46
CA ILE A 136 24.89 0.49 -16.04
C ILE A 136 23.38 0.44 -15.81
N TYR A 137 22.96 -0.42 -14.89
CA TYR A 137 21.56 -0.67 -14.54
C TYR A 137 21.31 -0.41 -13.05
N ALA A 138 20.06 -0.14 -12.69
CA ALA A 138 19.64 0.01 -11.30
C ALA A 138 18.24 -0.59 -11.09
N ALA A 139 18.00 -1.12 -9.88
CA ALA A 139 16.76 -1.78 -9.52
C ALA A 139 16.48 -1.62 -8.01
N GLY A 140 15.22 -1.67 -7.63
CA GLY A 140 14.75 -1.60 -6.25
C GLY A 140 14.70 -0.18 -5.70
N ASP A 141 14.80 -0.08 -4.37
CA ASP A 141 14.57 1.15 -3.61
C ASP A 141 15.44 2.34 -4.02
N VAL A 142 16.59 2.11 -4.66
CA VAL A 142 17.44 3.18 -5.21
C VAL A 142 16.73 4.00 -6.30
N LEU A 143 15.67 3.47 -6.90
CA LEU A 143 14.84 4.18 -7.88
C LEU A 143 13.81 5.13 -7.25
N ALA A 144 13.52 4.99 -5.95
CA ALA A 144 12.46 5.74 -5.23
C ALA A 144 11.08 5.76 -5.92
N ARG A 145 10.71 4.66 -6.59
CA ARG A 145 9.42 4.49 -7.29
C ARG A 145 8.50 3.56 -6.50
N PHE A 146 8.75 2.25 -6.59
CA PHE A 146 8.02 1.21 -5.88
C PHE A 146 8.96 0.55 -4.88
N MET A 147 9.00 1.06 -3.66
CA MET A 147 9.92 0.60 -2.62
C MET A 147 9.41 -0.67 -1.93
N LEU A 148 9.26 -1.74 -2.72
CA LEU A 148 8.76 -3.05 -2.33
C LEU A 148 9.81 -4.12 -2.66
N SER A 149 10.00 -5.08 -1.77
CA SER A 149 10.94 -6.18 -1.99
C SER A 149 10.58 -7.01 -3.23
N SER A 150 9.29 -7.31 -3.41
CA SER A 150 8.77 -8.01 -4.59
C SER A 150 9.09 -7.29 -5.90
N MET A 151 8.99 -5.96 -5.89
CA MET A 151 9.31 -5.11 -7.04
C MET A 151 10.80 -5.10 -7.33
N ALA A 152 11.64 -4.96 -6.30
CA ALA A 152 13.09 -4.98 -6.44
C ALA A 152 13.58 -6.29 -7.09
N VAL A 153 12.99 -7.43 -6.75
CA VAL A 153 13.33 -8.74 -7.36
C VAL A 153 13.00 -8.76 -8.87
N VAL A 154 11.84 -8.24 -9.26
CA VAL A 154 11.42 -8.22 -10.67
C VAL A 154 12.25 -7.21 -11.48
N GLU A 155 12.47 -6.02 -10.93
CA GLU A 155 13.33 -5.00 -11.55
C GLU A 155 14.76 -5.51 -11.73
N ALA A 156 15.31 -6.22 -10.73
CA ALA A 156 16.64 -6.81 -10.81
C ALA A 156 16.72 -7.89 -11.90
N ARG A 157 15.70 -8.76 -12.01
CA ARG A 157 15.64 -9.74 -13.10
C ARG A 157 15.69 -9.05 -14.46
N ILE A 158 14.87 -8.02 -14.67
CA ILE A 158 14.81 -7.29 -15.94
C ILE A 158 16.12 -6.56 -16.23
N ALA A 159 16.73 -5.94 -15.22
CA ALA A 159 18.06 -5.33 -15.35
C ALA A 159 19.10 -6.35 -15.81
N VAL A 160 19.13 -7.55 -15.21
CA VAL A 160 20.07 -8.62 -15.58
C VAL A 160 19.78 -9.16 -16.98
N GLU A 161 18.52 -9.42 -17.33
CA GLU A 161 18.12 -9.86 -18.68
C GLU A 161 18.60 -8.88 -19.75
N ASN A 162 18.40 -7.57 -19.54
CA ASN A 162 18.85 -6.55 -20.47
C ASN A 162 20.36 -6.36 -20.46
N ALA A 163 21.05 -6.54 -19.33
CA ALA A 163 22.52 -6.54 -19.27
C ALA A 163 23.13 -7.72 -20.04
N LEU A 164 22.41 -8.84 -20.17
CA LEU A 164 22.78 -9.99 -20.98
C LEU A 164 22.37 -9.88 -22.46
N GLY A 165 21.89 -8.71 -22.89
CA GLY A 165 21.54 -8.43 -24.30
C GLY A 165 20.12 -8.81 -24.70
N MET A 166 19.24 -9.13 -23.75
CA MET A 166 17.80 -9.27 -24.02
C MET A 166 17.13 -7.90 -24.17
N SER A 167 15.85 -7.88 -24.56
CA SER A 167 15.03 -6.67 -24.64
C SER A 167 13.71 -6.88 -23.91
N VAL A 168 13.77 -6.75 -22.58
CA VAL A 168 12.63 -6.94 -21.67
C VAL A 168 12.26 -5.60 -21.05
N LYS A 169 10.96 -5.28 -21.04
CA LYS A 169 10.43 -4.05 -20.47
C LYS A 169 9.79 -4.31 -19.12
N MET A 170 9.98 -3.39 -18.19
CA MET A 170 9.32 -3.42 -16.89
C MET A 170 7.87 -2.95 -17.02
N ASP A 171 6.95 -3.81 -16.57
CA ASP A 171 5.52 -3.51 -16.49
C ASP A 171 5.13 -3.26 -15.02
N TYR A 172 4.78 -2.01 -14.72
CA TYR A 172 4.35 -1.57 -13.39
C TYR A 172 2.83 -1.61 -13.21
N THR A 173 2.06 -1.82 -14.27
CA THR A 173 0.58 -1.66 -14.24
C THR A 173 -0.09 -2.70 -13.35
N CYS A 174 0.50 -3.89 -13.25
CA CYS A 174 0.00 -5.02 -12.48
C CYS A 174 0.79 -5.28 -11.18
N ALA A 175 1.55 -4.30 -10.67
CA ALA A 175 2.32 -4.43 -9.44
C ALA A 175 1.39 -4.46 -8.21
N PRO A 176 1.27 -5.59 -7.49
CA PRO A 176 0.43 -5.66 -6.30
C PRO A 176 1.13 -5.02 -5.09
N TRP A 177 0.32 -4.47 -4.21
CA TRP A 177 0.69 -3.98 -2.89
C TRP A 177 -0.03 -4.79 -1.83
N GLY A 178 0.70 -5.25 -0.81
CA GLY A 178 0.16 -5.85 0.39
C GLY A 178 0.48 -4.98 1.60
N ILE A 179 -0.51 -4.75 2.46
CA ILE A 179 -0.35 -4.06 3.74
C ILE A 179 -0.92 -4.97 4.82
N TYR A 180 -0.07 -5.36 5.77
CA TYR A 180 -0.37 -6.40 6.76
C TYR A 180 -0.93 -5.79 8.06
N THR A 181 -1.96 -4.95 7.89
CA THR A 181 -2.80 -4.45 8.99
C THR A 181 -3.90 -5.45 9.33
N ASP A 182 -4.79 -5.11 10.27
CA ASP A 182 -5.94 -5.95 10.61
C ASP A 182 -7.24 -5.11 10.58
N PRO A 183 -7.98 -5.10 9.44
CA PRO A 183 -7.88 -6.05 8.32
C PRO A 183 -6.66 -5.82 7.42
N GLU A 184 -6.23 -6.88 6.71
CA GLU A 184 -5.21 -6.77 5.67
C GLU A 184 -5.72 -5.95 4.50
N VAL A 185 -4.81 -5.42 3.69
CA VAL A 185 -5.14 -4.73 2.44
C VAL A 185 -4.29 -5.30 1.31
N GLY A 186 -4.94 -5.60 0.19
CA GLY A 186 -4.32 -5.87 -1.09
C GLY A 186 -4.79 -4.85 -2.12
N SER A 187 -3.87 -4.24 -2.86
CA SER A 187 -4.19 -3.26 -3.92
C SER A 187 -3.39 -3.54 -5.19
N VAL A 188 -3.96 -3.26 -6.36
CA VAL A 188 -3.24 -3.30 -7.65
C VAL A 188 -3.86 -2.31 -8.64
N GLY A 189 -3.05 -1.80 -9.57
CA GLY A 189 -3.50 -0.88 -10.60
C GLY A 189 -3.85 0.51 -10.05
N PHE A 190 -4.81 1.17 -10.68
CA PHE A 190 -5.18 2.54 -10.33
C PHE A 190 -6.07 2.62 -9.09
N THR A 191 -5.92 3.71 -8.32
CA THR A 191 -6.96 4.15 -7.37
C THR A 191 -8.10 4.82 -8.12
N GLU A 192 -9.27 4.95 -7.48
CA GLU A 192 -10.40 5.66 -8.08
C GLU A 192 -10.03 7.12 -8.41
N ASP A 193 -9.41 7.83 -7.46
CA ASP A 193 -8.94 9.21 -7.64
C ASP A 193 -7.99 9.34 -8.84
N TRP A 194 -7.06 8.41 -9.02
CA TRP A 194 -6.09 8.45 -10.12
C TRP A 194 -6.76 8.17 -11.47
N ALA A 195 -7.65 7.19 -11.53
CA ALA A 195 -8.36 6.83 -12.77
C ALA A 195 -9.25 7.98 -13.26
N LEU A 196 -9.91 8.69 -12.33
CA LEU A 196 -10.71 9.88 -12.64
C LEU A 196 -9.84 11.08 -13.03
N ALA A 197 -8.73 11.33 -12.33
CA ALA A 197 -7.81 12.42 -12.65
C ALA A 197 -7.16 12.28 -14.03
N GLY A 198 -7.00 11.05 -14.53
CA GLY A 198 -6.55 10.77 -15.89
C GLY A 198 -7.57 11.08 -16.99
N GLY A 199 -8.77 11.57 -16.64
CA GLY A 199 -9.86 11.83 -17.58
C GLY A 199 -10.59 10.56 -18.03
N GLY A 200 -10.36 9.43 -17.37
CA GLY A 200 -11.04 8.17 -17.66
C GLY A 200 -12.44 8.13 -17.05
N GLU A 201 -13.37 7.53 -17.77
CA GLU A 201 -14.66 7.14 -17.20
C GLU A 201 -14.52 5.73 -16.62
N VAL A 202 -14.81 5.58 -15.33
CA VAL A 202 -14.73 4.28 -14.65
C VAL A 202 -16.07 3.83 -14.10
N VAL A 203 -16.20 2.52 -13.94
CA VAL A 203 -17.31 1.86 -13.25
C VAL A 203 -16.78 1.08 -12.06
N ILE A 204 -17.39 1.30 -10.90
CA ILE A 204 -16.96 0.70 -9.64
C ILE A 204 -17.87 -0.46 -9.25
N GLY A 205 -17.27 -1.63 -9.10
CA GLY A 205 -17.88 -2.83 -8.53
C GLY A 205 -17.50 -3.00 -7.06
N ARG A 206 -18.45 -3.38 -6.21
CA ARG A 206 -18.25 -3.55 -4.77
C ARG A 206 -18.85 -4.85 -4.24
N CYS A 207 -18.22 -5.42 -3.22
CA CYS A 207 -18.75 -6.52 -2.42
C CYS A 207 -18.23 -6.39 -0.98
N GLY A 208 -19.10 -6.52 0.02
CA GLY A 208 -18.67 -6.53 1.42
C GLY A 208 -18.19 -7.92 1.84
N TYR A 209 -17.24 -7.99 2.79
CA TYR A 209 -16.90 -9.28 3.42
C TYR A 209 -18.12 -9.88 4.17
N SER A 210 -19.07 -9.07 4.62
CA SER A 210 -20.35 -9.51 5.18
C SER A 210 -21.24 -10.27 4.20
N ASP A 211 -21.01 -10.13 2.89
CA ASP A 211 -21.80 -10.80 1.86
C ASP A 211 -21.19 -12.16 1.48
N LEU A 212 -20.08 -12.56 2.08
CA LEU A 212 -19.34 -13.77 1.76
C LEU A 212 -19.57 -14.86 2.79
N VAL A 213 -20.02 -16.03 2.33
CA VAL A 213 -20.30 -17.18 3.21
C VAL A 213 -19.05 -17.57 3.99
N ARG A 214 -17.88 -17.61 3.34
CA ARG A 214 -16.61 -17.93 4.02
C ARG A 214 -16.32 -16.98 5.18
N SER A 215 -16.40 -15.68 4.94
CA SER A 215 -16.16 -14.64 5.95
C SER A 215 -17.15 -14.69 7.12
N CYS A 216 -18.41 -15.00 6.83
CA CYS A 216 -19.43 -15.21 7.87
C CYS A 216 -19.14 -16.44 8.73
N LEU A 217 -18.69 -17.55 8.14
CA LEU A 217 -18.30 -18.76 8.86
C LEU A 217 -17.06 -18.52 9.74
N ASP A 218 -16.13 -17.70 9.28
CA ASP A 218 -14.93 -17.31 10.04
C ASP A 218 -15.21 -16.21 11.08
N ALA A 219 -16.45 -15.69 11.15
CA ALA A 219 -16.82 -14.52 11.95
C ALA A 219 -15.95 -13.27 11.67
N ASN A 220 -15.40 -13.17 10.46
CA ASN A 220 -14.52 -12.10 10.02
C ASN A 220 -15.11 -11.36 8.81
N VAL A 221 -16.11 -10.54 9.09
CA VAL A 221 -16.90 -9.83 8.07
C VAL A 221 -16.44 -8.39 7.81
N THR A 222 -15.34 -7.97 8.44
CA THR A 222 -14.83 -6.60 8.29
C THR A 222 -14.07 -6.49 6.98
N GLY A 223 -14.56 -5.67 6.05
CA GLY A 223 -13.84 -5.42 4.82
C GLY A 223 -14.71 -5.25 3.59
N PHE A 224 -14.06 -5.05 2.45
CA PHE A 224 -14.70 -4.95 1.15
C PHE A 224 -13.75 -5.35 0.02
N PHE A 225 -14.35 -5.64 -1.13
CA PHE A 225 -13.74 -5.65 -2.45
C PHE A 225 -14.22 -4.40 -3.20
N LYS A 226 -13.30 -3.70 -3.85
CA LYS A 226 -13.57 -2.59 -4.76
C LYS A 226 -12.81 -2.83 -6.05
N LEU A 227 -13.55 -3.06 -7.14
CA LEU A 227 -13.00 -3.26 -8.47
C LEU A 227 -13.30 -2.04 -9.33
N ILE A 228 -12.29 -1.57 -10.07
CA ILE A 228 -12.33 -0.38 -10.88
C ILE A 228 -12.17 -0.82 -12.33
N PHE A 229 -13.21 -0.59 -13.13
CA PHE A 229 -13.23 -0.95 -14.53
C PHE A 229 -13.25 0.30 -15.41
N ASP A 230 -12.52 0.26 -16.51
CA ASP A 230 -12.65 1.26 -17.58
C ASP A 230 -14.04 1.14 -18.23
N ARG A 231 -14.77 2.26 -18.40
CA ARG A 231 -16.15 2.26 -18.89
C ARG A 231 -16.26 1.77 -20.33
N GLY A 232 -15.34 2.18 -21.20
CA GLY A 232 -15.38 1.89 -22.63
C GLY A 232 -15.06 0.43 -22.96
N THR A 233 -14.03 -0.11 -22.34
CA THR A 233 -13.52 -1.46 -22.63
C THR A 233 -14.04 -2.52 -21.65
N ARG A 234 -14.56 -2.10 -20.49
CA ARG A 234 -14.92 -2.94 -19.34
C ARG A 234 -13.75 -3.70 -18.71
N ARG A 235 -12.52 -3.33 -19.04
CA ARG A 235 -11.32 -3.96 -18.49
C ARG A 235 -11.10 -3.55 -17.04
N LEU A 236 -10.64 -4.48 -16.21
CA LEU A 236 -10.18 -4.17 -14.86
C LEU A 236 -8.90 -3.34 -14.94
N VAL A 237 -8.91 -2.14 -14.36
CA VAL A 237 -7.77 -1.21 -14.33
C VAL A 237 -7.24 -0.96 -12.92
N GLY A 238 -7.99 -1.38 -11.89
CA GLY A 238 -7.55 -1.34 -10.51
C GLY A 238 -8.44 -2.20 -9.62
N ALA A 239 -7.86 -2.70 -8.52
CA ALA A 239 -8.60 -3.43 -7.50
C ALA A 239 -8.02 -3.11 -6.12
N HIS A 240 -8.91 -2.90 -5.15
CA HIS A 240 -8.58 -2.63 -3.76
C HIS A 240 -9.43 -3.55 -2.90
N VAL A 241 -8.78 -4.44 -2.18
CA VAL A 241 -9.41 -5.40 -1.28
C VAL A 241 -8.87 -5.12 0.10
N ALA A 242 -9.77 -5.07 1.07
CA ALA A 242 -9.39 -4.99 2.47
C ALA A 242 -10.25 -5.95 3.27
N GLY A 243 -9.63 -6.84 4.04
CA GLY A 243 -10.29 -7.93 4.75
C GLY A 243 -9.34 -9.11 4.93
N GLN A 244 -9.88 -10.26 5.32
CA GLN A 244 -9.11 -11.49 5.52
C GLN A 244 -8.42 -11.94 4.23
N ASP A 245 -7.13 -12.28 4.32
CA ASP A 245 -6.29 -12.78 3.22
C ASP A 245 -6.18 -11.82 2.02
N ALA A 246 -6.48 -10.53 2.19
CA ALA A 246 -6.53 -9.55 1.11
C ALA A 246 -5.19 -9.42 0.38
N ALA A 247 -4.07 -9.49 1.10
CA ALA A 247 -2.73 -9.41 0.53
C ALA A 247 -2.38 -10.63 -0.35
N GLU A 248 -2.95 -11.79 -0.06
CA GLU A 248 -2.76 -13.01 -0.85
C GLU A 248 -3.66 -13.01 -2.09
N ILE A 249 -4.96 -12.76 -1.91
CA ILE A 249 -5.92 -12.91 -3.01
C ILE A 249 -5.84 -11.78 -4.05
N ILE A 250 -5.17 -10.66 -3.75
CA ILE A 250 -4.98 -9.56 -4.71
C ILE A 250 -4.18 -9.99 -5.94
N HIS A 251 -3.36 -11.04 -5.85
CA HIS A 251 -2.64 -11.59 -6.98
C HIS A 251 -3.57 -12.07 -8.10
N PHE A 252 -4.81 -12.47 -7.78
CA PHE A 252 -5.86 -12.74 -8.77
C PHE A 252 -6.16 -11.50 -9.61
N ALA A 253 -6.41 -10.36 -8.97
CA ALA A 253 -6.67 -9.10 -9.65
C ALA A 253 -5.43 -8.59 -10.40
N ALA A 254 -4.23 -8.80 -9.86
CA ALA A 254 -2.98 -8.43 -10.55
C ALA A 254 -2.84 -9.16 -11.89
N LEU A 255 -3.14 -10.47 -11.91
CA LEU A 255 -3.17 -11.23 -13.16
C LEU A 255 -4.30 -10.77 -14.09
N ALA A 256 -5.50 -10.49 -13.56
CA ALA A 256 -6.62 -9.99 -14.34
C ALA A 256 -6.31 -8.64 -15.03
N VAL A 257 -5.68 -7.70 -14.31
CA VAL A 257 -5.20 -6.42 -14.86
C VAL A 257 -4.16 -6.68 -15.96
N LYS A 258 -3.18 -7.55 -15.69
CA LYS A 258 -2.12 -7.91 -16.64
C LYS A 258 -2.67 -8.48 -17.96
N LEU A 259 -3.71 -9.30 -17.88
CA LEU A 259 -4.35 -9.92 -19.04
C LEU A 259 -5.41 -9.03 -19.70
N GLY A 260 -5.74 -7.87 -19.09
CA GLY A 260 -6.82 -7.01 -19.56
C GLY A 260 -8.18 -7.68 -19.49
N ALA A 261 -8.41 -8.48 -18.44
CA ALA A 261 -9.68 -9.18 -18.19
C ALA A 261 -10.82 -8.18 -18.02
N ARG A 262 -11.99 -8.53 -18.55
CA ARG A 262 -13.21 -7.72 -18.49
C ARG A 262 -14.07 -8.13 -17.29
N ALA A 263 -15.03 -7.29 -16.93
CA ALA A 263 -15.95 -7.57 -15.84
C ALA A 263 -16.69 -8.92 -16.01
N GLU A 264 -17.04 -9.28 -17.24
CA GLU A 264 -17.66 -10.57 -17.57
C GLU A 264 -16.72 -11.76 -17.27
N ASP A 265 -15.45 -11.66 -17.67
CA ASP A 265 -14.45 -12.72 -17.45
C ASP A 265 -14.27 -13.03 -15.96
N ILE A 266 -14.33 -11.99 -15.11
CA ILE A 266 -14.22 -12.13 -13.66
C ILE A 266 -15.51 -12.69 -13.06
N LYS A 267 -16.68 -12.17 -13.47
CA LYS A 267 -17.97 -12.62 -12.94
C LYS A 267 -18.25 -14.08 -13.25
N ASP A 268 -18.02 -14.51 -14.50
CA ASP A 268 -18.50 -15.80 -15.01
C ASP A 268 -17.54 -16.96 -14.70
N MET A 269 -16.48 -16.70 -13.93
CA MET A 269 -15.56 -17.71 -13.42
C MET A 269 -16.23 -18.64 -12.39
N VAL A 270 -15.81 -19.91 -12.37
CA VAL A 270 -16.21 -20.84 -11.32
C VAL A 270 -15.32 -20.63 -10.10
N TYR A 271 -15.90 -20.13 -9.01
CA TYR A 271 -15.22 -19.98 -7.72
C TYR A 271 -15.43 -21.23 -6.86
N ASN A 272 -14.35 -21.72 -6.22
CA ASN A 272 -14.45 -22.83 -5.27
C ASN A 272 -15.18 -22.38 -4.00
N HIS A 273 -16.40 -22.87 -3.77
CA HIS A 273 -17.26 -22.40 -2.67
C HIS A 273 -17.12 -23.26 -1.40
N PRO A 274 -17.09 -22.67 -0.19
CA PRO A 274 -17.05 -21.22 0.08
C PRO A 274 -15.61 -20.67 0.08
N THR A 275 -15.39 -19.51 -0.52
CA THR A 275 -14.10 -18.79 -0.49
C THR A 275 -14.28 -17.27 -0.44
N VAL A 276 -13.33 -16.55 0.16
CA VAL A 276 -13.31 -15.08 0.10
C VAL A 276 -13.13 -14.57 -1.33
N SER A 277 -12.50 -15.35 -2.22
CA SER A 277 -12.30 -14.97 -3.62
C SER A 277 -13.60 -14.79 -4.41
N GLU A 278 -14.74 -15.33 -3.93
CA GLU A 278 -16.08 -15.06 -4.51
C GLU A 278 -16.41 -13.56 -4.50
N GLY A 279 -15.77 -12.77 -3.62
CA GLY A 279 -15.90 -11.31 -3.58
C GLY A 279 -15.51 -10.64 -4.89
N PHE A 280 -14.55 -11.19 -5.65
CA PHE A 280 -14.21 -10.68 -6.99
C PHE A 280 -15.39 -10.83 -7.95
N GLY A 281 -16.01 -12.01 -8.00
CA GLY A 281 -17.15 -12.29 -8.89
C GLY A 281 -18.37 -11.45 -8.51
N LYS A 282 -18.67 -11.31 -7.22
CA LYS A 282 -19.77 -10.46 -6.72
C LYS A 282 -19.55 -8.98 -7.04
N ALA A 283 -18.34 -8.46 -6.82
CA ALA A 283 -18.01 -7.08 -7.15
C ALA A 283 -18.06 -6.83 -8.67
N ALA A 284 -17.62 -7.78 -9.49
CA ALA A 284 -17.76 -7.69 -10.95
C ALA A 284 -19.22 -7.73 -11.41
N ALA A 285 -20.06 -8.56 -10.78
CA ALA A 285 -21.51 -8.58 -11.04
C ALA A 285 -22.17 -7.23 -10.72
N ASP A 286 -21.82 -6.62 -9.58
CA ASP A 286 -22.28 -5.28 -9.19
C ASP A 286 -21.83 -4.20 -10.20
N ALA A 287 -20.60 -4.28 -10.73
CA ALA A 287 -20.16 -3.39 -11.82
C ALA A 287 -20.98 -3.58 -13.10
N LEU A 288 -21.32 -4.83 -13.45
CA LEU A 288 -22.09 -5.16 -14.66
C LEU A 288 -23.49 -4.53 -14.70
N GLU A 289 -24.10 -4.30 -13.56
CA GLU A 289 -25.38 -3.60 -13.46
C GLU A 289 -25.26 -2.09 -13.76
N LYS A 290 -24.05 -1.52 -13.63
CA LYS A 290 -23.77 -0.08 -13.73
C LYS A 290 -23.14 0.36 -15.06
N PHE A 291 -22.77 -0.59 -15.92
CA PHE A 291 -22.41 -0.28 -17.32
C PHE A 291 -23.62 0.05 -18.20
N LYS A 292 -24.84 -0.14 -17.69
CA LYS A 292 -26.09 0.16 -18.40
C LYS A 292 -26.26 1.66 -18.62
#